data_AF-A0A5N4EFQ6-F1
#
_entry.id   AF-A0A5N4EFQ6-F1
#
_cell.length_a   1.000
_cell.length_b   1.000
_cell.length_c   1.000
_cell.angle_alpha   90.00
_cell.angle_beta   90.00
_cell.angle_gamma   90.00
#
_symmetry.space_group_name_H-M   'P 1'
#
loop_
_entity.id
_entity.type
_entity.pdbx_description
1 polymer ?
#
loop_
_entity_poly.entity_id
_entity_poly.type
_entity_poly.pdbx_seq_one_letter_code
_entity_poly.pdbx_strand_id
1 'polypeptide(L)' 'MATLKEKLITPVAEEEAMTPKNVADKDYSLTTNLKFVVLTAGVLQQEGESCLNLVQRNVNVFKFIIP' A
#
# COMPACT_ATOMS: atom_id res chain seq x y z
N MET A 1 37.25 -3.00 -32.72
CA MET A 1 37.08 -2.16 -31.51
C MET A 1 35.71 -1.49 -31.54
N ALA A 2 34.65 -2.28 -31.39
CA ALA A 2 33.32 -1.77 -31.11
C ALA A 2 33.10 -1.98 -29.62
N THR A 3 33.61 -1.04 -28.83
CA THR A 3 33.60 -1.09 -27.38
C THR A 3 32.95 0.18 -26.86
N LEU A 4 32.18 0.01 -25.78
CA LEU A 4 31.69 1.00 -24.83
C LEU A 4 30.29 1.61 -25.01
N LYS A 5 29.61 1.51 -26.16
CA LYS A 5 28.24 2.08 -26.29
C LYS A 5 27.09 1.10 -25.98
N GLU A 6 27.29 -0.20 -26.09
CA GLU A 6 26.25 -1.21 -25.75
C GLU A 6 26.24 -1.63 -24.28
N LYS A 7 27.15 -1.09 -23.45
CA LYS A 7 27.20 -1.39 -22.01
C LYS A 7 26.39 -0.40 -21.15
N LEU A 8 25.81 0.62 -21.76
CA LEU A 8 24.79 1.48 -21.17
C LEU A 8 23.50 1.19 -21.94
N ILE A 9 22.41 0.91 -21.25
CA ILE A 9 21.12 0.43 -21.80
C ILE A 9 21.06 -1.09 -21.96
N THR A 10 21.31 -1.80 -20.87
CA THR A 10 20.37 -2.88 -20.52
C THR A 10 19.44 -2.29 -19.46
N PRO A 11 18.11 -2.24 -19.66
CA PRO A 11 17.23 -2.10 -18.51
C PRO A 11 17.55 -3.29 -17.61
N VAL A 12 17.72 -3.02 -16.32
CA VAL A 12 17.80 -4.04 -15.28
C VAL A 12 16.51 -4.87 -15.40
N ALA A 13 16.56 -5.92 -16.21
CA ALA A 13 15.56 -6.96 -16.29
C ALA A 13 15.78 -7.81 -15.04
N GLU A 14 14.83 -7.69 -14.11
CA GLU A 14 14.41 -8.71 -13.15
C GLU A 14 15.44 -9.83 -12.90
N GLU A 15 16.46 -9.51 -12.13
CA GLU A 15 16.96 -10.46 -11.17
C GLU A 15 15.90 -10.47 -10.05
N GLU A 16 14.97 -11.43 -10.10
CA GLU A 16 14.08 -11.78 -8.97
C GLU A 16 14.93 -12.34 -7.80
N ALA A 17 15.84 -11.51 -7.30
CA ALA A 17 16.38 -11.65 -5.98
C ALA A 17 15.23 -11.39 -5.01
N MET A 18 15.09 -12.26 -4.01
CA MET A 18 14.24 -12.08 -2.82
C MET A 18 14.72 -10.85 -2.06
N THR A 19 14.48 -9.69 -2.62
CA THR A 19 14.80 -8.39 -2.08
C THR A 19 13.55 -7.91 -1.36
N PRO A 20 13.67 -7.47 -0.11
CA PRO A 20 12.53 -6.89 0.60
C PRO A 20 12.11 -5.61 -0.15
N LYS A 21 11.01 -5.72 -0.91
CA LYS A 21 10.46 -4.63 -1.70
C LYS A 21 9.48 -3.85 -0.84
N ASN A 22 9.80 -2.60 -0.55
CA ASN A 22 8.88 -1.66 0.07
C ASN A 22 8.17 -0.88 -1.04
N VAL A 23 6.85 -0.91 -1.06
CA VAL A 23 6.01 -0.21 -2.03
C VAL A 23 4.91 0.54 -1.31
N ALA A 24 4.55 1.72 -1.81
CA ALA A 24 3.47 2.55 -1.28
C ALA A 24 2.61 3.04 -2.44
N ASP A 25 1.31 2.81 -2.35
CA ASP A 25 0.34 3.22 -3.35
C ASP A 25 -1.04 3.39 -2.70
N LYS A 26 -1.95 4.06 -3.40
CA LYS A 26 -3.36 4.20 -3.03
C LYS A 26 -4.19 3.01 -3.50
N ASP A 27 -3.74 2.31 -4.54
CA ASP A 27 -4.45 1.16 -5.09
C ASP A 27 -4.23 -0.10 -4.24
N TYR A 28 -5.31 -0.83 -3.95
CA TYR A 28 -5.26 -2.09 -3.19
C TYR A 28 -4.58 -3.25 -3.95
N SER A 29 -4.31 -3.09 -5.25
CA SER A 29 -3.64 -4.12 -6.06
C SER A 29 -2.27 -4.52 -5.48
N LEU A 30 -1.58 -3.59 -4.82
CA LEU A 30 -0.26 -3.86 -4.22
C LEU A 30 -0.32 -4.69 -2.93
N THR A 31 -1.50 -4.80 -2.30
CA THR A 31 -1.67 -5.63 -1.08
C THR A 31 -2.08 -7.06 -1.41
N THR A 32 -2.21 -7.42 -2.70
CA THR A 32 -2.51 -8.77 -3.14
C THR A 32 -1.41 -9.75 -2.69
N ASN A 33 -1.80 -10.93 -2.19
CA ASN A 33 -0.90 -11.99 -1.71
C ASN A 33 -0.11 -11.66 -0.43
N LEU A 34 -0.47 -10.62 0.33
CA LEU A 34 0.10 -10.40 1.66
C LEU A 34 -0.41 -11.43 2.67
N LYS A 35 0.48 -11.93 3.53
CA LYS A 35 0.13 -12.89 4.61
C LYS A 35 -0.73 -12.25 5.71
N PHE A 36 -0.54 -10.96 5.95
CA PHE A 36 -1.31 -10.18 6.91
C PHE A 36 -1.32 -8.71 6.49
N VAL A 37 -2.35 -7.99 6.89
CA VAL A 37 -2.51 -6.54 6.66
C VAL A 37 -2.83 -5.89 8.00
N VAL A 38 -2.19 -4.75 8.28
CA VAL A 38 -2.47 -3.95 9.48
C VAL A 38 -3.19 -2.68 9.05
N LEU A 39 -4.39 -2.45 9.61
CA LEU A 39 -5.18 -1.25 9.36
C LEU A 39 -4.98 -0.26 10.51
N THR A 40 -4.39 0.89 10.19
CA THR A 40 -4.24 2.01 11.13
C THR A 40 -5.17 3.18 10.82
N ALA A 41 -5.87 3.12 9.68
CA ALA A 41 -6.81 4.14 9.26
C ALA A 41 -8.04 4.17 10.18
N GLY A 42 -8.43 5.37 10.60
CA GLY A 42 -9.58 5.61 11.46
C GLY A 42 -9.86 7.11 11.60
N VAL A 43 -11.05 7.42 12.10
CA VAL A 43 -11.53 8.78 12.32
C VAL A 43 -11.40 9.14 13.79
N LEU A 44 -10.94 10.36 14.06
CA LEU A 44 -10.85 10.90 15.42
C LEU A 44 -12.23 11.29 15.97
N GLN A 45 -12.42 11.09 17.27
CA GLN A 45 -13.62 11.56 17.97
C GLN A 45 -13.70 13.08 17.94
N GLN A 46 -14.89 13.61 17.68
CA GLN A 46 -15.14 15.05 17.72
C GLN A 46 -15.69 15.47 19.07
N GLU A 47 -15.54 16.76 19.40
CA GLU A 47 -16.09 17.31 20.64
C GLU A 47 -17.62 17.20 20.65
N GLY A 48 -18.17 16.66 21.74
CA GLY A 48 -19.61 16.41 21.87
C GLY A 48 -20.16 15.23 21.06
N GLU A 49 -19.30 14.45 20.40
CA GLU A 49 -19.72 13.27 19.65
C GLU A 49 -19.99 12.06 20.56
N SER A 50 -21.10 11.35 20.30
CA SER A 50 -21.40 10.07 20.96
C SER A 50 -20.49 8.94 20.45
N CYS A 51 -20.21 7.96 21.30
CA CYS A 51 -19.44 6.77 20.91
C CYS A 51 -20.06 6.04 19.72
N LEU A 52 -21.40 6.00 19.62
CA LEU A 52 -22.11 5.38 18.50
C LEU A 52 -21.86 6.12 17.18
N ASN A 53 -21.86 7.45 17.19
CA ASN A 53 -21.57 8.24 16.00
C ASN A 53 -20.13 8.05 15.54
N LEU A 54 -19.18 8.01 16.48
CA LEU A 54 -17.77 7.73 16.17
C LEU A 54 -17.59 6.36 15.53
N VAL A 55 -18.19 5.32 16.12
CA VAL A 55 -18.15 3.95 15.58
C VAL A 55 -18.81 3.88 14.21
N GLN A 56 -19.95 4.56 14.02
CA GLN A 56 -20.63 4.60 12.73
C GLN A 56 -19.77 5.24 11.63
N ARG A 57 -19.04 6.32 11.94
CA ARG A 57 -18.10 6.94 11.00
C ARG A 57 -16.94 6.01 10.66
N ASN A 58 -16.37 5.33 11.66
CA ASN A 58 -15.33 4.34 11.44
C ASN A 58 -15.82 3.14 10.60
N VAL A 59 -17.03 2.64 10.86
CA VAL A 59 -17.65 1.57 10.06
C VAL A 59 -17.82 2.01 8.60
N ASN A 60 -18.26 3.25 8.37
CA ASN A 60 -18.40 3.78 7.01
C ASN A 60 -17.05 3.88 6.29
N VAL A 61 -15.98 4.28 6.98
CA VAL A 61 -14.61 4.27 6.42
C VAL A 61 -14.15 2.84 6.15
N PHE A 62 -14.35 1.90 7.07
CA PHE A 62 -13.92 0.51 6.89
C PHE A 62 -14.61 -0.21 5.75
N LYS A 63 -15.85 0.15 5.40
CA LYS A 63 -16.53 -0.36 4.19
C LYS A 63 -15.82 -0.03 2.88
N PHE A 64 -15.01 1.03 2.84
CA PHE A 64 -14.20 1.38 1.67
C PHE A 64 -12.78 0.79 1.72
N ILE A 65 -12.34 0.37 2.91
CA ILE A 65 -10.99 -0.17 3.12
C ILE A 65 -10.95 -1.70 2.99
N ILE A 66 -12.01 -2.35 3.45
CA ILE A 66 -12.19 -3.79 3.33
C ILE A 66 -13.11 -4.02 2.11
N PRO A 67 -12.55 -4.38 0.95
CA PRO A 67 -13.32 -4.66 -0.26
C PRO A 67 -14.19 -5.92 -0.13
#